data_AF-A0A3C1BGV7-F1
#
_entry.id   AF-A0A3C1BGV7-F1
#
_cell.length_a   1.000
_cell.length_b   1.000
_cell.length_c   1.000
_cell.angle_alpha   90.00
_cell.angle_beta   90.00
_cell.angle_gamma   90.00
#
_symmetry.space_group_name_H-M   'P 1'
#
loop_
_entity.id
_entity.type
_entity.pdbx_description
1 polymer ?
#
loop_
_entity_poly.entity_id
_entity_poly.type
_entity_poly.pdbx_seq_one_letter_code
_entity_poly.pdbx_strand_id
1 'polypeptide(L)'
;MAAYPDNYQKYLTFNIKTGEVYPISKEISANGLKWIFDSYKSTVRKRILNDKDGNSDEDIDDFNELKTTIDSLDSQELFGKYIFTKKGIMLSTERILPHVVQAFEPDRDLLVPYDKLKIYKAATAVVVK
;
A
#
# COMPACT_ATOMS: atom_id res chain seq x y z
N MET A 1 3.25 -6.14 31.04
CA MET A 1 2.56 -7.20 30.26
C MET A 1 2.00 -6.53 29.03
N ALA A 2 2.56 -6.77 27.85
CA ALA A 2 1.89 -6.40 26.59
C ALA A 2 0.87 -7.51 26.29
N ALA A 3 -0.41 -7.15 26.13
CA ALA A 3 -1.49 -8.13 25.98
C ALA A 3 -1.51 -8.79 24.58
N TYR A 4 -0.89 -8.16 23.58
CA TYR A 4 -0.87 -8.62 22.19
C TYR A 4 0.48 -8.30 21.52
N PRO A 5 0.99 -9.16 20.62
CA PRO A 5 2.18 -8.88 19.82
C PRO A 5 1.88 -7.80 18.77
N ASP A 6 2.84 -6.88 18.57
CA ASP A 6 2.82 -5.96 17.44
C ASP A 6 3.26 -6.69 16.16
N ASN A 7 2.55 -6.48 15.06
CA ASN A 7 2.77 -7.16 13.79
C ASN A 7 3.44 -6.21 12.79
N TYR A 8 4.72 -5.94 12.99
CA TYR A 8 5.52 -5.21 12.00
C TYR A 8 5.98 -6.13 10.86
N GLN A 9 5.66 -5.80 9.62
CA GLN A 9 6.07 -6.57 8.45
C GLN A 9 6.78 -5.70 7.41
N LYS A 10 7.97 -6.15 6.99
CA LYS A 10 8.72 -5.51 5.91
C LYS A 10 8.95 -6.49 4.77
N TYR A 11 8.62 -6.09 3.55
CA TYR A 11 8.97 -6.84 2.34
C TYR A 11 10.23 -6.26 1.71
N LEU A 12 11.19 -7.12 1.41
CA LEU A 12 12.41 -6.76 0.71
C LEU A 12 12.45 -7.51 -0.62
N THR A 13 12.48 -6.75 -1.71
CA THR A 13 12.74 -7.32 -3.04
C THR A 13 14.23 -7.22 -3.32
N PHE A 14 14.85 -8.31 -3.74
CA PHE A 14 16.29 -8.38 -4.01
C PHE A 14 16.59 -8.77 -5.45
N ASN A 15 17.73 -8.29 -5.96
CA ASN A 15 18.33 -8.82 -7.17
C ASN A 15 19.08 -10.11 -6.83
N ILE A 16 18.68 -11.25 -7.41
CA ILE A 16 19.29 -12.55 -7.11
C ILE A 16 20.78 -12.65 -7.49
N LYS A 17 21.26 -11.82 -8.41
CA LYS A 17 22.66 -11.83 -8.85
C LYS A 17 23.57 -11.01 -7.94
N THR A 18 23.08 -9.90 -7.41
CA THR A 18 23.89 -8.96 -6.61
C THR A 18 23.60 -9.03 -5.12
N GLY A 19 22.47 -9.62 -4.72
CA GLY A 19 21.99 -9.62 -3.33
C GLY A 19 21.51 -8.26 -2.84
N GLU A 20 21.55 -7.23 -3.70
CA GLU A 20 21.14 -5.87 -3.34
C GLU A 20 19.62 -5.70 -3.38
N VAL A 21 19.13 -4.75 -2.59
CA VAL A 21 17.73 -4.32 -2.67
C VAL A 21 17.42 -3.83 -4.08
N TYR A 22 16.34 -4.34 -4.66
CA TYR A 22 15.89 -4.02 -5.99
C TYR A 22 14.68 -3.07 -5.91
N PRO A 23 14.87 -1.74 -5.96
CA PRO A 23 13.80 -0.79 -5.75
C PRO A 23 12.80 -0.75 -6.91
N ILE A 24 11.52 -0.50 -6.60
CA ILE A 24 10.44 -0.35 -7.58
C ILE A 24 10.73 0.74 -8.64
N SER A 25 11.52 1.75 -8.30
CA SER A 25 11.95 2.81 -9.21
C SER A 25 12.82 2.32 -10.38
N LYS A 26 13.40 1.11 -10.31
CA LYS A 26 14.07 0.48 -11.45
C LYS A 26 13.10 -0.04 -12.51
N GLU A 27 11.84 -0.27 -12.13
CA GLU A 27 10.78 -0.82 -12.98
C GLU A 27 9.78 0.25 -13.44
N ILE A 28 9.49 1.21 -12.57
CA ILE A 28 8.46 2.24 -12.77
C ILE A 28 9.10 3.63 -12.72
N SER A 29 8.78 4.44 -13.74
CA SER A 29 9.19 5.86 -13.81
C SER A 29 8.62 6.68 -12.66
N ALA A 30 9.21 7.86 -12.38
CA ALA A 30 8.72 8.77 -11.34
C ALA A 30 7.23 9.14 -11.49
N ASN A 31 6.77 9.36 -12.73
CA ASN A 31 5.36 9.63 -13.02
C ASN A 31 4.47 8.43 -12.70
N GLY A 32 4.94 7.21 -12.96
CA GLY A 32 4.25 5.98 -12.57
C GLY A 32 4.18 5.79 -11.07
N LEU A 33 5.26 6.06 -10.35
CA LEU A 33 5.28 5.97 -8.89
C LEU A 33 4.27 6.97 -8.29
N LYS A 34 4.26 8.22 -8.79
CA LYS A 34 3.24 9.19 -8.40
C LYS A 34 1.83 8.67 -8.67
N TRP A 35 1.58 8.13 -9.86
CA TRP A 35 0.27 7.60 -10.23
C TRP A 35 -0.15 6.41 -9.35
N ILE A 36 0.76 5.48 -9.05
CA ILE A 36 0.52 4.35 -8.13
C ILE A 36 0.12 4.87 -6.76
N PHE A 37 0.88 5.84 -6.23
CA PHE A 37 0.64 6.41 -4.92
C PHE A 37 -0.72 7.12 -4.84
N ASP A 38 -1.04 7.96 -5.83
CA ASP A 38 -2.34 8.62 -5.90
C ASP A 38 -3.50 7.61 -6.02
N SER A 39 -3.30 6.56 -6.83
CA SER A 39 -4.27 5.47 -7.00
C SER A 39 -4.48 4.68 -5.71
N TYR A 40 -3.41 4.46 -4.94
CA TYR A 40 -3.45 3.83 -3.63
C TYR A 40 -4.29 4.64 -2.65
N LYS A 41 -3.95 5.93 -2.45
CA LYS A 41 -4.71 6.81 -1.55
C LYS A 41 -6.18 6.88 -1.96
N SER A 42 -6.46 7.01 -3.26
CA SER A 42 -7.84 7.03 -3.76
C SER A 42 -8.60 5.73 -3.47
N THR A 43 -7.95 4.58 -3.66
CA THR A 43 -8.57 3.27 -3.44
C THR A 43 -8.87 3.04 -1.96
N VAL A 44 -7.89 3.29 -1.08
CA VAL A 44 -8.08 3.10 0.36
C VAL A 44 -9.11 4.08 0.91
N ARG A 45 -9.10 5.36 0.49
CA ARG A 45 -10.16 6.32 0.86
C ARG A 45 -11.56 5.84 0.47
N LYS A 46 -11.72 5.27 -0.72
CA LYS A 46 -13.01 4.70 -1.15
C LYS A 46 -13.43 3.52 -0.29
N ARG A 47 -12.50 2.65 0.09
CA ARG A 47 -12.78 1.53 1.01
C ARG A 47 -13.19 2.03 2.39
N ILE A 48 -12.45 2.98 2.96
CA ILE A 48 -12.78 3.66 4.22
C ILE A 48 -14.21 4.25 4.18
N LEU A 49 -14.57 4.94 3.09
CA LEU A 49 -15.91 5.51 2.91
C LEU A 49 -17.00 4.45 2.76
N ASN A 50 -16.76 3.40 1.99
CA ASN A 50 -17.72 2.33 1.80
C ASN A 50 -18.00 1.56 3.10
N ASP A 51 -16.97 1.37 3.93
CA ASP A 51 -17.11 0.70 5.23
C ASP A 51 -17.83 1.60 6.25
N LYS A 52 -17.71 2.93 6.14
CA LYS A 52 -18.46 3.88 6.99
C LYS A 52 -19.97 3.76 6.79
N ASP A 53 -20.43 3.61 5.54
CA ASP A 53 -21.87 3.53 5.24
C ASP A 53 -22.53 2.26 5.83
N GLY A 54 -21.73 1.31 6.35
CA GLY A 54 -22.19 0.09 7.01
C GLY A 54 -22.14 0.09 8.54
N ASN A 55 -21.62 1.15 9.18
CA ASN A 55 -21.33 1.19 10.64
C ASN A 55 -22.06 2.33 11.36
N SER A 56 -22.06 2.29 12.70
CA SER A 56 -22.87 3.15 13.57
C SER A 56 -22.20 4.51 13.83
N ASP A 57 -22.95 5.49 14.36
CA ASP A 57 -22.41 6.82 14.70
C ASP A 57 -21.33 6.79 15.81
N GLU A 58 -21.18 5.67 16.54
CA GLU A 58 -20.13 5.48 17.56
C GLU A 58 -18.73 5.32 16.96
N ASP A 59 -18.62 5.08 15.65
CA ASP A 59 -17.37 4.73 14.94
C ASP A 59 -16.72 5.94 14.21
N ILE A 60 -17.21 7.16 14.48
CA ILE A 60 -16.79 8.39 13.78
C ILE A 60 -15.31 8.74 14.03
N ASP A 61 -14.81 8.51 15.24
CA ASP A 61 -13.42 8.84 15.61
C ASP A 61 -12.42 7.91 14.90
N ASP A 62 -12.68 6.60 14.88
CA ASP A 62 -11.88 5.61 14.14
C ASP A 62 -11.84 5.93 12.64
N PHE A 63 -12.98 6.33 12.07
CA PHE A 63 -13.05 6.77 10.68
C PHE A 63 -12.20 8.03 10.41
N ASN A 64 -12.25 9.01 11.31
CA ASN A 64 -11.48 10.25 11.17
C ASN A 64 -9.97 9.97 11.28
N GLU A 65 -9.56 9.05 12.16
CA GLU A 65 -8.17 8.60 12.28
C GLU A 65 -7.71 7.92 10.99
N LEU A 66 -8.49 6.95 10.48
CA LEU A 66 -8.19 6.26 9.21
C LEU A 66 -8.02 7.23 8.05
N LYS A 67 -8.94 8.20 7.92
CA LYS A 67 -8.89 9.22 6.89
C LYS A 67 -7.65 10.10 7.03
N THR A 68 -7.38 10.59 8.24
CA THR A 68 -6.25 11.48 8.51
C THR A 68 -4.94 10.82 8.17
N THR A 69 -4.75 9.56 8.57
CA THR A 69 -3.49 8.87 8.31
C THR A 69 -3.32 8.52 6.83
N ILE A 70 -4.38 8.16 6.12
CA ILE A 70 -4.28 8.02 4.66
C ILE A 70 -3.96 9.37 4.02
N ASP A 71 -4.51 10.47 4.50
CA ASP A 71 -4.20 11.81 3.97
C ASP A 71 -2.74 12.21 4.23
N SER A 72 -2.17 11.84 5.38
CA SER A 72 -0.77 12.09 5.76
C SER A 72 0.23 11.02 5.31
N LEU A 73 -0.22 9.90 4.72
CA LEU A 73 0.63 8.80 4.28
C LEU A 73 1.79 9.33 3.44
N ASP A 74 3.01 8.87 3.73
CA ASP A 74 4.20 9.15 2.93
C ASP A 74 4.44 8.08 1.86
N SER A 75 5.00 8.51 0.73
CA SER A 75 5.30 7.61 -0.39
C SER A 75 6.33 6.52 -0.04
N GLN A 76 7.28 6.82 0.84
CA GLN A 76 8.31 5.86 1.26
C GLN A 76 7.72 4.72 2.09
N GLU A 77 6.65 4.98 2.86
CA GLU A 77 5.96 3.94 3.61
C GLU A 77 5.31 2.93 2.66
N LEU A 78 4.59 3.42 1.64
CA LEU A 78 3.97 2.55 0.63
C LEU A 78 5.01 1.77 -0.18
N PHE A 79 6.05 2.46 -0.66
CA PHE A 79 7.11 1.82 -1.45
C PHE A 79 8.13 1.04 -0.59
N GLY A 80 7.96 1.04 0.74
CA GLY A 80 8.68 0.18 1.66
C GLY A 80 8.11 -1.23 1.76
N LYS A 81 6.87 -1.45 1.30
CA LYS A 81 6.15 -2.73 1.43
C LYS A 81 5.43 -3.10 0.12
N TYR A 82 6.21 -3.57 -0.85
CA TYR A 82 5.70 -4.05 -2.15
C TYR A 82 6.32 -5.38 -2.59
N ILE A 83 5.62 -6.08 -3.48
CA ILE A 83 6.04 -7.35 -4.07
C ILE A 83 5.69 -7.38 -5.56
N PHE A 84 6.62 -7.85 -6.40
CA PHE A 84 6.31 -8.20 -7.79
C PHE A 84 5.64 -9.58 -7.84
N THR A 85 4.42 -9.63 -8.36
CA THR A 85 3.64 -10.86 -8.53
C THR A 85 3.51 -11.22 -10.00
N LYS A 86 2.92 -12.39 -10.32
CA LYS A 86 2.63 -12.74 -11.73
C LYS A 86 1.62 -11.79 -12.40
N LYS A 87 0.78 -11.10 -11.63
CA LYS A 87 -0.32 -10.27 -12.15
C LYS A 87 0.01 -8.76 -12.17
N GLY A 88 0.98 -8.34 -11.37
CA GLY A 88 1.28 -6.93 -11.16
C GLY A 88 2.11 -6.67 -9.91
N ILE A 89 2.15 -5.43 -9.47
CA ILE A 89 2.82 -5.02 -8.24
C ILE A 89 1.78 -4.97 -7.13
N MET A 90 1.99 -5.75 -6.07
CA MET A 90 1.17 -5.69 -4.86
C MET A 90 1.83 -4.72 -3.88
N LEU A 91 1.08 -3.73 -3.40
CA LEU A 91 1.50 -2.78 -2.38
C LEU A 91 0.60 -2.90 -1.16
N SER A 92 1.15 -2.62 0.01
CA SER A 92 0.45 -2.69 1.28
C SER A 92 1.01 -1.65 2.25
N THR A 93 0.22 -1.20 3.21
CA THR A 93 0.68 -0.40 4.35
C THR A 93 0.25 -1.07 5.64
N GLU A 94 0.91 -0.74 6.76
CA GLU A 94 0.48 -1.25 8.05
C GLU A 94 -0.92 -0.79 8.44
N ARG A 95 -1.51 -1.60 9.31
CA ARG A 95 -2.74 -1.29 10.03
C ARG A 95 -2.47 -0.18 11.06
N ILE A 96 -3.47 0.66 11.30
CA ILE A 96 -3.37 1.89 12.10
C ILE A 96 -4.19 1.78 13.38
N LEU A 97 -5.39 1.23 13.26
CA LEU A 97 -6.31 1.16 14.37
C LEU A 97 -5.80 0.17 15.43
N PRO A 98 -6.09 0.45 16.71
CA PRO A 98 -5.80 -0.47 17.79
C PRO A 98 -6.38 -1.86 17.53
N HIS A 99 -5.72 -2.91 18.01
CA HIS A 99 -6.12 -4.30 17.76
C HIS A 99 -7.60 -4.58 18.07
N VAL A 100 -8.15 -3.95 19.12
CA VAL A 100 -9.54 -4.13 19.56
C VAL A 100 -10.60 -3.66 18.56
N VAL A 101 -10.24 -2.69 17.70
CA VAL A 101 -11.13 -2.10 16.68
C VAL A 101 -10.58 -2.31 15.26
N GLN A 102 -9.54 -3.13 15.12
CA GLN A 102 -8.89 -3.40 13.85
C GLN A 102 -9.80 -4.09 12.82
N ALA A 103 -10.91 -4.69 13.26
CA ALA A 103 -11.94 -5.23 12.37
C ALA A 103 -12.62 -4.16 11.50
N PHE A 104 -12.53 -2.88 11.90
CA PHE A 104 -13.03 -1.74 11.13
C PHE A 104 -12.03 -1.22 10.11
N GLU A 105 -10.81 -1.78 10.07
CA GLU A 105 -9.87 -1.38 9.03
C GLU A 105 -10.22 -2.00 7.68
N PRO A 106 -10.36 -1.19 6.62
CA PRO A 106 -10.51 -1.71 5.28
C PRO A 106 -9.25 -2.44 4.84
N ASP A 107 -9.40 -3.27 3.81
CA ASP A 107 -8.26 -3.82 3.10
C ASP A 107 -7.32 -2.70 2.62
N ARG A 108 -6.04 -2.81 2.95
CA ARG A 108 -4.95 -1.90 2.57
C ARG A 108 -4.09 -2.46 1.44
N ASP A 109 -4.40 -3.64 0.93
CA ASP A 109 -3.66 -4.21 -0.18
C ASP A 109 -4.16 -3.67 -1.52
N LEU A 110 -3.22 -3.26 -2.37
CA LEU A 110 -3.50 -2.85 -3.74
C LEU A 110 -2.63 -3.65 -4.71
N LEU A 111 -3.29 -4.48 -5.51
CA LEU A 111 -2.68 -5.04 -6.70
C LEU A 111 -2.82 -4.04 -7.85
N VAL A 112 -1.70 -3.52 -8.34
CA VAL A 112 -1.63 -2.71 -9.55
C VAL A 112 -1.24 -3.61 -10.73
N PRO A 113 -2.16 -3.90 -11.65
CA PRO A 113 -1.90 -4.82 -12.76
C PRO A 113 -0.86 -4.29 -13.76
N TYR A 114 -0.10 -5.19 -14.38
CA TYR A 114 0.98 -4.79 -15.29
C TYR A 114 0.49 -4.04 -16.55
N ASP A 115 -0.68 -4.35 -17.07
CA ASP A 115 -1.28 -3.65 -18.21
C ASP A 115 -1.42 -2.13 -17.97
N LYS A 116 -1.76 -1.72 -16.74
CA LYS A 116 -1.81 -0.31 -16.32
C LYS A 116 -0.42 0.31 -16.12
N LEU A 117 0.58 -0.51 -15.81
CA LEU A 117 1.95 -0.05 -15.51
C LEU A 117 2.82 0.11 -16.76
N LYS A 118 2.49 -0.55 -17.87
CA LYS A 118 3.30 -0.52 -19.11
C LYS A 118 3.61 0.90 -19.61
N ILE A 119 2.63 1.79 -19.54
CA ILE A 119 2.79 3.19 -19.98
C ILE A 119 3.76 3.99 -19.09
N TYR A 120 4.07 3.48 -17.90
CA TYR A 120 4.95 4.10 -16.93
C TYR A 120 6.28 3.36 -16.74
N LYS A 121 6.56 2.37 -17.59
CA LYS A 121 7.76 1.55 -17.53
C LYS A 121 9.04 2.40 -17.54
N ALA A 122 9.96 2.10 -16.62
CA ALA A 122 11.28 2.71 -16.59
C ALA A 122 12.18 2.14 -17.70
N ALA A 123 13.15 2.93 -18.18
CA ALA A 123 14.09 2.47 -19.20
C ALA A 123 14.90 1.24 -18.77
N THR A 124 15.12 1.06 -17.47
CA THR A 124 15.89 -0.05 -16.88
C THR A 124 15.01 -1.23 -16.42
N ALA A 125 13.71 -1.20 -16.73
CA ALA A 125 12.75 -2.20 -16.28
C ALA A 125 13.05 -3.59 -16.85
N VAL A 126 13.07 -4.61 -16.00
CA VAL A 126 13.29 -6.02 -16.38
C VAL A 126 12.07 -6.90 -16.08
N VAL A 127 11.24 -6.51 -15.12
CA VAL A 127 10.02 -7.21 -14.69
C VAL A 127 8.81 -6.72 -15.48
N VAL A 128 8.61 -5.40 -15.55
CA VAL A 128 7.48 -4.78 -16.28
C VAL A 128 7.83 -4.75 -17.77
N LYS A 129 7.18 -5.60 -18.56
CA LYS A 129 7.49 -5.76 -20.00
C LYS A 129 6.59 -4.93 -20.90
#